data_AF-A0A3D0M4W8-F1
#
_entry.id   AF-A0A3D0M4W8-F1
#
_cell.length_a   1.000
_cell.length_b   1.000
_cell.length_c   1.000
_cell.angle_alpha   90.00
_cell.angle_beta   90.00
_cell.angle_gamma   90.00
#
_symmetry.space_group_name_H-M   'P 1'
#
loop_
_entity.id
_entity.type
_entity.pdbx_description
1 polymer ?
#
loop_
_entity_poly.entity_id
_entity_poly.type
_entity_poly.pdbx_seq_one_letter_code
_entity_poly.pdbx_strand_id
1 'polypeptide(L)'
;MPEKAFEILRSGSKCTVVFYDNVKENHITDGVTGQSISSWDFERYEYETSYSVSLAAEIEADYDTWLEKAEAAEKTAEETKVRNYRDTLLNQCDTQYCNAELWAAMTEDKQKEWTTYKQALRDVPTQDGFPYTVNWPTMPK
;
A
#
# COMPACT_ATOMS: atom_id res chain seq x y z
N MET A 1 4.86 11.85 21.81
CA MET A 1 5.46 10.51 21.65
C MET A 1 4.32 9.50 21.68
N PRO A 2 4.20 8.53 20.76
CA PRO A 2 3.40 7.34 21.06
C PRO A 2 4.00 6.73 22.34
N GLU A 3 3.28 6.77 23.46
CA GLU A 3 3.81 6.38 24.78
C GLU A 3 4.26 4.91 24.84
N LYS A 4 3.94 4.12 23.81
CA LYS A 4 4.14 2.67 23.70
C LYS A 4 4.54 2.31 22.27
N ALA A 5 5.33 1.24 22.13
CA ALA A 5 5.72 0.68 20.82
C ALA A 5 4.52 0.12 20.03
N PHE A 6 3.44 -0.25 20.72
CA PHE A 6 2.19 -0.67 20.10
C PHE A 6 0.97 -0.35 20.98
N GLU A 7 -0.21 -0.38 20.37
CA GLU A 7 -1.51 -0.33 21.06
C GLU A 7 -2.48 -1.38 20.49
N ILE A 8 -3.44 -1.83 21.31
CA ILE A 8 -4.47 -2.79 20.90
C ILE A 8 -5.83 -2.10 20.97
N LEU A 9 -6.43 -1.87 19.80
CA LEU A 9 -7.74 -1.26 19.63
C LEU A 9 -8.80 -2.36 19.51
N ARG A 10 -9.63 -2.52 20.54
CA ARG A 10 -10.64 -3.59 20.58
C ARG A 10 -11.89 -3.22 19.77
N SER A 11 -12.38 -4.18 18.98
CA SER A 11 -13.63 -4.11 18.22
C SER A 11 -14.40 -5.44 18.36
N GLY A 12 -15.15 -5.57 19.46
CA GLY A 12 -15.90 -6.79 19.77
C GLY A 12 -14.98 -8.00 20.01
N SER A 13 -15.15 -9.07 19.21
CA SER A 13 -14.29 -10.26 19.22
C SER A 13 -12.97 -10.08 18.46
N LYS A 14 -12.84 -9.00 17.70
CA LYS A 14 -11.62 -8.64 16.97
C LYS A 14 -10.88 -7.49 17.66
N CYS A 15 -9.64 -7.29 17.28
CA CYS A 15 -8.88 -6.10 17.60
C CYS A 15 -7.91 -5.74 16.46
N THR A 16 -7.55 -4.47 16.40
CA THR A 16 -6.47 -3.96 15.57
C THR A 16 -5.28 -3.70 16.46
N VAL A 17 -4.16 -4.35 16.19
CA VAL A 17 -2.88 -4.03 16.81
C VAL A 17 -2.22 -2.96 15.95
N VAL A 18 -1.91 -1.81 16.54
CA VAL A 18 -1.23 -0.70 15.88
C VAL A 18 0.21 -0.68 16.39
N PHE A 19 1.17 -0.77 15.48
CA PHE A 19 2.60 -0.68 15.77
C PHE A 19 3.13 0.68 15.35
N TYR A 20 4.08 1.20 16.12
CA TYR A 20 4.81 2.42 15.81
C TYR A 20 6.30 2.09 15.68
N ASP A 21 6.85 2.22 14.48
CA ASP A 21 8.27 1.98 14.22
C ASP A 21 8.99 3.26 13.76
N ASN A 22 10.32 3.26 13.77
CA ASN A 22 11.17 4.35 13.29
C ASN A 22 10.85 5.73 13.92
N VAL A 23 10.45 5.74 15.20
CA VAL A 23 10.05 6.93 15.94
C VAL A 23 11.23 7.90 16.08
N LYS A 24 11.11 9.09 15.49
CA LYS A 24 12.09 10.18 15.54
C LYS A 24 11.46 11.41 16.17
N GLU A 25 12.12 11.97 17.19
CA GLU A 25 11.74 13.26 17.75
C GLU A 25 12.26 14.39 16.86
N ASN A 26 11.37 15.33 16.58
CA ASN A 26 11.63 16.57 15.89
C ASN A 26 11.20 17.75 16.77
N HIS A 27 11.73 18.93 16.48
CA HIS A 27 11.30 20.16 17.12
C HIS A 27 10.81 21.15 16.07
N ILE A 28 9.56 21.59 16.22
CA ILE A 28 8.97 22.64 15.41
C ILE A 28 9.02 23.93 16.23
N THR A 29 9.56 24.99 15.65
CA THR A 29 9.49 26.31 16.28
C THR A 29 8.16 26.96 15.93
N ASP A 30 7.37 27.29 16.95
CA ASP A 30 6.15 28.07 16.78
C ASP A 30 6.50 29.46 16.22
N GLY A 31 6.00 29.78 15.03
CA GLY A 31 6.28 31.04 14.35
C GLY A 31 5.67 32.29 14.99
N VAL A 32 4.77 32.12 15.97
CA VAL A 32 4.12 33.21 16.70
C VAL A 32 4.76 33.42 18.08
N THR A 33 5.05 32.33 18.80
CA THR A 33 5.57 32.41 20.18
C THR A 33 7.09 32.21 20.27
N GLY A 34 7.74 31.69 19.22
CA GLY A 34 9.15 31.30 19.23
C GLY A 34 9.45 30.08 20.10
N GLN A 35 8.40 29.41 20.61
CA GLN A 35 8.55 28.25 21.50
C GLN A 35 8.83 26.98 20.69
N SER A 36 9.75 26.15 21.19
CA SER A 36 9.99 24.82 20.63
C SER A 36 8.87 23.86 21.03
N ILE A 37 8.22 23.26 20.05
CA ILE A 37 7.19 22.23 20.18
C ILE A 37 7.78 20.92 19.71
N SER A 38 7.77 19.88 20.56
CA SER A 38 8.15 18.53 20.12
C SER A 38 7.12 17.98 19.13
N SER A 39 7.62 17.45 18.01
CA SER A 39 6.89 16.69 16.99
C SER A 39 7.53 15.31 16.87
N TRP A 40 6.80 14.31 16.39
CA TRP A 40 7.34 12.97 16.20
C TRP A 40 6.99 12.45 14.82
N ASP A 41 7.99 11.96 14.11
CA ASP A 41 7.81 11.20 12.87
C ASP A 41 7.92 9.72 13.20
N PHE A 42 7.02 8.90 12.68
CA PHE A 42 7.03 7.46 12.89
C PHE A 42 6.32 6.76 11.74
N GLU A 43 6.67 5.49 11.55
CA GLU A 43 5.95 4.57 10.68
C GLU A 43 4.86 3.88 11.50
N ARG A 44 3.71 3.64 10.86
CA ARG A 44 2.52 3.11 11.53
C ARG A 44 1.98 1.93 10.76
N TYR A 45 1.92 0.77 11.42
CA TYR A 45 1.39 -0.47 10.85
C TYR A 45 0.17 -0.96 11.61
N GLU A 46 -0.79 -1.56 10.92
CA GLU A 46 -2.01 -2.11 11.50
C GLU A 46 -2.12 -3.60 11.20
N TYR A 47 -2.48 -4.38 12.21
CA TYR A 47 -2.75 -5.80 12.06
C TYR A 47 -4.06 -6.20 12.73
N GLU A 48 -5.03 -6.64 11.94
CA GLU A 48 -6.31 -7.14 12.46
C GLU A 48 -6.18 -8.60 12.90
N THR A 49 -6.57 -8.89 14.15
CA THR A 49 -6.60 -10.24 14.69
C THR A 49 -7.75 -10.43 15.68
N SER A 50 -7.93 -11.65 16.18
CA SER A 50 -8.87 -11.93 17.26
C SER A 50 -8.31 -11.39 18.58
N TYR A 51 -9.17 -10.78 19.39
CA TYR A 51 -8.74 -10.31 20.70
C TYR A 51 -8.52 -11.49 21.67
N SER A 52 -7.37 -11.48 22.34
CA SER A 52 -7.10 -12.33 23.51
C SER A 52 -6.58 -11.46 24.66
N VAL A 53 -6.85 -11.87 25.89
CA VAL A 53 -6.29 -11.22 27.09
C VAL A 53 -4.77 -11.40 27.20
N SER A 54 -4.22 -12.46 26.59
CA SER A 54 -2.77 -12.71 26.52
C SER A 54 -2.09 -11.99 25.37
N LEU A 55 -2.84 -11.38 24.45
CA LEU A 55 -2.31 -10.82 23.20
C LEU A 55 -1.20 -9.78 23.43
N ALA A 56 -1.38 -8.89 24.42
CA ALA A 56 -0.34 -7.91 24.75
C ALA A 56 0.97 -8.57 25.20
N ALA A 57 0.89 -9.60 26.06
CA ALA A 57 2.07 -10.33 26.51
C ALA A 57 2.71 -11.17 25.39
N GLU A 58 1.91 -11.71 24.47
CA GLU A 58 2.40 -12.41 23.28
C GLU A 58 3.15 -11.47 22.33
N ILE A 59 2.65 -10.25 22.13
CA ILE A 59 3.33 -9.23 21.34
C ILE A 59 4.61 -8.78 22.03
N GLU A 60 4.58 -8.51 23.34
CA GLU A 60 5.78 -8.11 24.09
C GLU A 60 6.87 -9.21 24.10
N ALA A 61 6.47 -10.48 24.12
CA ALA A 61 7.41 -11.61 24.12
C ALA A 61 8.10 -11.82 22.76
N ASP A 62 7.49 -11.39 21.66
CA ASP A 62 7.98 -11.61 20.29
C ASP A 62 7.60 -10.43 19.37
N TYR A 63 7.99 -9.23 19.77
CA TYR A 63 7.57 -7.97 19.14
C TYR A 63 7.92 -7.92 17.65
N ASP A 64 9.15 -8.29 17.31
CA ASP A 64 9.67 -8.23 15.94
C ASP A 64 8.83 -9.10 14.99
N THR A 65 8.48 -10.33 15.40
CA THR A 65 7.62 -11.21 14.60
C THR A 65 6.21 -10.63 14.39
N TRP A 66 5.67 -9.93 15.39
CA TRP A 66 4.36 -9.30 15.27
C TRP A 66 4.39 -8.04 14.41
N LEU A 67 5.46 -7.24 14.50
CA LEU A 67 5.70 -6.11 13.61
C LEU A 67 5.86 -6.58 12.15
N GLU A 68 6.69 -7.60 11.89
CA GLU A 68 6.86 -8.19 10.56
C GLU A 68 5.54 -8.68 9.96
N LYS A 69 4.64 -9.24 10.77
CA LYS A 69 3.28 -9.63 10.32
C LYS A 69 2.46 -8.41 9.90
N ALA A 70 2.54 -7.32 10.65
CA ALA A 70 1.80 -6.09 10.35
C ALA A 70 2.33 -5.45 9.05
N GLU A 71 3.65 -5.37 8.90
CA GLU A 71 4.31 -4.89 7.66
C GLU A 71 3.94 -5.77 6.46
N ALA A 72 4.03 -7.09 6.59
CA ALA A 72 3.67 -8.01 5.52
C ALA A 72 2.18 -7.92 5.13
N ALA A 73 1.29 -7.69 6.11
CA ALA A 73 -0.13 -7.49 5.87
C ALA A 73 -0.40 -6.19 5.11
N GLU A 74 0.24 -5.08 5.52
CA GLU A 74 0.17 -3.79 4.83
C GLU A 74 0.67 -3.91 3.39
N LYS A 75 1.86 -4.48 3.19
CA LYS A 75 2.44 -4.72 1.86
C LYS A 75 1.50 -5.53 0.98
N THR A 76 0.95 -6.63 1.50
CA THR A 76 0.00 -7.48 0.76
C THR A 76 -1.27 -6.72 0.37
N ALA A 77 -1.79 -5.89 1.26
CA ALA A 77 -2.94 -5.04 0.98
C ALA A 77 -2.63 -4.03 -0.13
N GLU A 78 -1.46 -3.39 -0.10
CA GLU A 78 -1.04 -2.43 -1.13
C GLU A 78 -0.80 -3.12 -2.48
N GLU A 79 -0.13 -4.28 -2.49
CA GLU A 79 0.01 -5.11 -3.70
C GLU A 79 -1.35 -5.44 -4.33
N THR A 80 -2.34 -5.76 -3.49
CA THR A 80 -3.70 -6.07 -3.94
C THR A 80 -4.37 -4.85 -4.59
N LYS A 81 -4.26 -3.65 -3.99
CA LYS A 81 -4.80 -2.42 -4.57
C LYS A 81 -4.20 -2.13 -5.95
N VAL A 82 -2.87 -2.22 -6.07
CA VAL A 82 -2.15 -1.99 -7.33
C VAL A 82 -2.56 -3.01 -8.40
N ARG A 83 -2.64 -4.31 -8.05
CA ARG A 83 -3.08 -5.36 -8.97
C ARG A 83 -4.53 -5.16 -9.42
N ASN A 84 -5.43 -4.77 -8.52
CA ASN A 84 -6.83 -4.48 -8.86
C ASN A 84 -6.95 -3.30 -9.83
N TYR A 85 -6.16 -2.24 -9.63
CA TYR A 85 -6.14 -1.12 -10.55
C TYR A 85 -5.58 -1.52 -11.93
N ARG A 86 -4.48 -2.28 -11.98
CA ARG A 86 -3.95 -2.88 -13.22
C ARG A 86 -5.01 -3.70 -13.95
N ASP A 87 -5.73 -4.56 -13.24
CA ASP A 87 -6.75 -5.43 -13.82
C ASP A 87 -7.93 -4.63 -14.36
N THR A 88 -8.29 -3.53 -13.68
CA THR A 88 -9.28 -2.57 -14.19
C THR A 88 -8.82 -1.94 -15.52
N LEU A 89 -7.56 -1.51 -15.62
CA LEU A 89 -7.02 -0.93 -16.85
C LEU A 89 -6.96 -1.96 -17.99
N LEU A 90 -6.55 -3.20 -17.72
CA LEU A 90 -6.56 -4.29 -18.71
C LEU A 90 -7.98 -4.60 -19.19
N ASN A 91 -8.94 -4.69 -18.28
CA ASN A 91 -10.34 -4.90 -18.62
C ASN A 91 -10.89 -3.73 -19.46
N GLN A 92 -10.52 -2.49 -19.12
CA GLN A 92 -10.89 -1.33 -19.91
C GLN A 92 -10.32 -1.40 -21.33
N CYS A 93 -9.06 -1.84 -21.50
CA CYS A 93 -8.49 -2.07 -22.83
C CYS A 93 -9.35 -3.02 -23.65
N ASP A 94 -9.64 -4.20 -23.11
CA ASP A 94 -10.29 -5.26 -23.87
C ASP A 94 -11.78 -4.97 -24.14
N THR A 95 -12.45 -4.22 -23.26
CA THR A 95 -13.88 -3.90 -23.42
C THR A 95 -14.14 -2.64 -24.24
N GLN A 96 -13.33 -1.59 -24.08
CA GLN A 96 -13.62 -0.27 -24.66
C GLN A 96 -12.77 0.06 -25.89
N TYR A 97 -11.55 -0.45 -25.98
CA TYR A 97 -10.59 -0.01 -27.00
C TYR A 97 -10.14 -1.12 -27.95
N CYS A 98 -9.98 -2.34 -27.45
CA CYS A 98 -9.42 -3.50 -28.14
C CYS A 98 -10.43 -4.64 -28.26
N ASN A 99 -11.73 -4.34 -28.27
CA ASN A 99 -12.74 -5.37 -28.58
C ASN A 99 -12.57 -5.87 -30.03
N ALA A 100 -13.17 -7.00 -30.38
CA ALA A 100 -12.93 -7.65 -31.67
C ALA A 100 -13.20 -6.74 -32.88
N GLU A 101 -14.25 -5.92 -32.83
CA GLU A 101 -14.63 -5.01 -33.92
C GLU A 101 -13.64 -3.85 -34.06
N LEU A 102 -13.31 -3.18 -32.95
CA LEU A 102 -12.34 -2.08 -32.93
C LEU A 102 -10.96 -2.57 -33.32
N TRP A 103 -10.55 -3.75 -32.83
CA TRP A 103 -9.26 -4.36 -33.16
C TRP A 103 -9.12 -4.65 -34.65
N ALA A 104 -10.15 -5.23 -35.27
CA ALA A 104 -10.16 -5.52 -36.71
C ALA A 104 -10.15 -4.24 -37.57
N ALA A 105 -10.65 -3.13 -37.05
CA ALA A 105 -10.64 -1.82 -37.72
C ALA A 105 -9.34 -1.02 -37.49
N MET A 106 -8.49 -1.41 -36.54
CA MET A 106 -7.24 -0.71 -36.24
C MET A 106 -6.15 -0.99 -37.29
N THR A 107 -5.26 0.00 -37.47
CA THR A 107 -4.01 -0.20 -38.20
C THR A 107 -3.05 -1.09 -37.40
N GLU A 108 -2.09 -1.71 -38.08
CA GLU A 108 -1.04 -2.53 -37.43
C GLU A 108 -0.26 -1.72 -36.40
N ASP A 109 0.05 -0.45 -36.70
CA ASP A 109 0.75 0.43 -35.76
C ASP A 109 -0.07 0.65 -34.47
N LYS A 110 -1.38 0.85 -34.58
CA LYS A 110 -2.26 1.01 -33.41
C LYS A 110 -2.39 -0.28 -32.61
N GLN A 111 -2.49 -1.43 -33.28
CA GLN A 111 -2.48 -2.73 -32.61
C GLN A 111 -1.16 -2.94 -31.84
N LYS A 112 -0.02 -2.52 -32.41
CA LYS A 112 1.27 -2.58 -31.74
C LYS A 112 1.33 -1.69 -30.50
N GLU A 113 0.87 -0.44 -30.59
CA GLU A 113 0.79 0.48 -29.44
C GLU A 113 -0.03 -0.13 -28.28
N TRP A 114 -1.22 -0.66 -28.58
CA TRP A 114 -2.07 -1.30 -27.57
C TRP A 114 -1.47 -2.59 -27.01
N THR A 115 -0.78 -3.38 -27.84
CA THR A 115 -0.08 -4.59 -27.38
C THR A 115 1.03 -4.22 -26.40
N THR A 116 1.85 -3.23 -26.74
CA THR A 116 2.91 -2.72 -25.86
C THR A 116 2.34 -2.17 -24.55
N TYR A 117 1.26 -1.38 -24.61
CA TYR A 117 0.59 -0.87 -23.42
C TYR A 117 0.09 -1.98 -22.49
N LYS A 118 -0.62 -2.98 -23.03
CA LYS A 118 -1.12 -4.12 -22.24
C LYS A 118 0.01 -4.95 -21.64
N GLN A 119 1.13 -5.11 -22.35
CA GLN A 119 2.28 -5.81 -21.80
C GLN A 119 2.89 -5.02 -20.63
N ALA A 120 3.11 -3.72 -20.80
CA ALA A 120 3.63 -2.86 -19.73
C ALA A 120 2.73 -2.87 -18.48
N LEU A 121 1.40 -2.94 -18.64
CA LEU A 121 0.48 -3.15 -17.51
C LEU A 121 0.71 -4.51 -16.82
N ARG A 122 0.90 -5.60 -17.57
CA ARG A 122 1.16 -6.93 -16.99
C ARG A 122 2.49 -6.99 -16.24
N ASP A 123 3.46 -6.20 -16.67
CA ASP A 123 4.79 -6.13 -16.07
C ASP A 123 4.84 -5.24 -14.81
N VAL A 124 3.75 -4.55 -14.44
CA VAL A 124 3.65 -3.71 -13.23
C VAL A 124 4.15 -4.40 -11.95
N PRO A 125 3.76 -5.65 -11.63
CA PRO A 125 4.24 -6.34 -10.41
C PRO A 125 5.73 -6.71 -10.42
N THR A 126 6.41 -6.54 -11.56
CA THR A 126 7.85 -6.80 -11.71
C THR A 126 8.69 -5.53 -11.70
N GLN A 127 8.06 -4.36 -11.56
CA GLN A 127 8.77 -3.09 -11.48
C GLN A 127 9.51 -2.96 -10.15
N ASP A 128 10.68 -2.31 -10.20
CA ASP A 128 11.41 -1.93 -9.00
C ASP A 128 10.58 -0.96 -8.16
N GLY A 129 10.50 -1.24 -6.86
CA GLY A 129 9.72 -0.44 -5.91
C GLY A 129 8.25 -0.85 -5.77
N PHE A 130 7.78 -1.86 -6.50
CA PHE A 130 6.44 -2.43 -6.28
C PHE A 130 6.30 -2.99 -4.84
N PRO A 131 5.17 -2.74 -4.14
CA PRO A 131 3.96 -2.03 -4.59
C PRO A 131 3.95 -0.51 -4.37
N TYR A 132 4.90 0.05 -3.62
CA TYR A 132 4.83 1.44 -3.15
C TYR A 132 5.17 2.50 -4.20
N THR A 133 5.97 2.14 -5.20
CA THR A 133 6.34 3.01 -6.33
C THR A 133 6.05 2.27 -7.63
N VAL A 134 5.12 2.82 -8.43
CA VAL A 134 4.67 2.19 -9.67
C VAL A 134 4.66 3.21 -10.80
N ASN A 135 5.32 2.88 -11.90
CA ASN A 135 5.31 3.65 -13.14
C ASN A 135 4.25 3.08 -14.08
N TRP A 136 3.13 3.78 -14.21
CA TRP A 136 2.04 3.36 -15.09
C TRP A 136 2.33 3.75 -16.55
N PRO A 137 2.11 2.83 -17.52
CA PRO A 137 2.26 3.17 -18.92
C PRO A 137 1.20 4.21 -19.33
N THR A 138 1.52 5.03 -20.33
CA THR A 138 0.57 5.99 -20.89
C THR A 138 -0.36 5.30 -21.87
N MET A 139 -1.66 5.49 -21.71
CA MET A 139 -2.67 4.93 -22.61
C MET A 139 -2.49 5.45 -24.05
N PRO A 140 -2.51 4.57 -25.07
CA PRO A 140 -2.52 4.98 -26.46
C PRO A 140 -3.74 5.86 -26.81
N LYS A 141 -3.57 6.74 -27.79
CA LYS A 141 -4.64 7.60 -28.32
C LYS A 141 -5.25 7.06 -29.59
#